data_AF-A0A3B4AL30-F1
#
_entry.id   AF-A0A3B4AL30-F1
#
_cell.length_a   1.000
_cell.length_b   1.000
_cell.length_c   1.000
_cell.angle_alpha   90.00
_cell.angle_beta   90.00
_cell.angle_gamma   90.00
#
_symmetry.space_group_name_H-M   'P 1'
#
loop_
_entity.id
_entity.type
_entity.pdbx_description
1 polymer ?
#
loop_
_entity_poly.entity_id
_entity_poly.type
_entity_poly.pdbx_seq_one_letter_code
_entity_poly.pdbx_strand_id
1 'polypeptide(L)'
;MCDLYSGNDGKSKNSRSKSQNVVKRESPTAETEYSGGPIDKSSPLVSHLPLQMLLYFDMFYFPCWWISAVFMLNVKFEFLPGYYQWLLVTGIVLLTVVEVLRVYLGYTGNLKEKVPELAAFWVVSLTFPVPVLLFFLTDEDALILPLERAVHSLFLCLVMAELVASFLALRTMTRKLLLLFHLRQLGRAERLSPVYGLTLPYHRGALAVTPVHHMYR
;
A
#
# COMPACT_ATOMS: atom_id res chain seq x y z
N MET A 1 -91.19 6.51 -7.31
CA MET A 1 -91.21 5.97 -8.68
C MET A 1 -90.21 6.79 -9.48
N CYS A 2 -89.26 6.08 -10.10
CA CYS A 2 -88.23 6.54 -11.03
C CYS A 2 -86.95 7.17 -10.44
N ASP A 3 -85.97 6.28 -10.26
CA ASP A 3 -84.54 6.53 -10.39
C ASP A 3 -84.15 7.07 -11.78
N LEU A 4 -83.05 7.84 -11.83
CA LEU A 4 -81.96 7.81 -12.84
C LEU A 4 -81.04 9.01 -12.57
N TYR A 5 -79.86 8.77 -11.98
CA TYR A 5 -78.55 8.75 -12.65
C TYR A 5 -78.13 10.06 -13.35
N SER A 6 -77.16 10.77 -12.75
CA SER A 6 -75.78 10.85 -13.28
C SER A 6 -75.02 12.05 -12.68
N GLY A 7 -73.82 11.78 -12.15
CA GLY A 7 -72.64 12.63 -12.34
C GLY A 7 -72.33 13.74 -11.33
N ASN A 8 -71.44 13.42 -10.37
CA ASN A 8 -70.21 14.14 -9.98
C ASN A 8 -70.14 15.69 -10.09
N ASP A 9 -69.59 16.46 -9.16
CA ASP A 9 -68.46 16.26 -8.25
C ASP A 9 -68.48 17.38 -7.20
N GLY A 10 -68.07 17.10 -5.97
CA GLY A 10 -67.92 18.17 -4.97
C GLY A 10 -67.47 17.69 -3.61
N LYS A 11 -66.17 17.77 -3.36
CA LYS A 11 -65.48 17.94 -2.07
C LYS A 11 -66.34 17.78 -0.82
N SER A 12 -65.89 16.96 0.13
CA SER A 12 -65.39 17.46 1.42
C SER A 12 -65.13 16.31 2.41
N LYS A 13 -64.28 16.63 3.39
CA LYS A 13 -64.16 16.03 4.73
C LYS A 13 -63.13 14.92 4.89
N ASN A 14 -61.89 15.39 4.96
CA ASN A 14 -60.95 15.04 6.01
C ASN A 14 -61.66 14.54 7.29
N SER A 15 -61.57 13.24 7.55
CA SER A 15 -62.02 12.59 8.79
C SER A 15 -61.03 11.48 9.15
N ARG A 16 -60.01 11.88 9.91
CA ARG A 16 -59.65 11.25 11.19
C ARG A 16 -59.53 9.71 11.19
N SER A 17 -58.29 9.27 10.97
CA SER A 17 -57.58 8.26 11.77
C SER A 17 -58.26 6.91 12.03
N LYS A 18 -57.91 5.88 11.25
CA LYS A 18 -57.68 4.54 11.80
C LYS A 18 -56.85 3.68 10.84
N SER A 19 -56.02 2.82 11.45
CA SER A 19 -55.21 1.75 10.84
C SER A 19 -53.85 2.15 10.30
N GLN A 20 -52.92 2.23 11.26
CA GLN A 20 -51.51 2.00 11.08
C GLN A 20 -51.24 0.57 10.57
N ASN A 21 -50.23 0.47 9.70
CA ASN A 21 -49.57 -0.71 9.14
C ASN A 21 -50.05 -1.19 7.76
N VAL A 22 -49.04 -1.62 6.98
CA VAL A 22 -49.10 -2.48 5.79
C VAL A 22 -48.92 -1.73 4.45
N VAL A 23 -47.80 -2.10 3.78
CA VAL A 23 -47.46 -1.96 2.35
C VAL A 23 -46.79 -0.67 1.87
N LYS A 24 -45.45 -0.68 1.92
CA LYS A 24 -44.59 -0.13 0.87
C LYS A 24 -44.25 -1.27 -0.10
N ARG A 25 -44.89 -1.28 -1.28
CA ARG A 25 -44.66 -2.10 -2.49
C ARG A 25 -45.20 -1.27 -3.65
N GLU A 26 -44.67 -1.21 -4.85
CA GLU A 26 -43.67 -1.98 -5.60
C GLU A 26 -43.36 -1.14 -6.85
N SER A 27 -42.15 -1.23 -7.37
CA SER A 27 -41.91 -1.08 -8.81
C SER A 27 -40.96 -2.22 -9.22
N PRO A 28 -41.46 -3.25 -9.93
CA PRO A 28 -40.70 -4.46 -10.26
C PRO A 28 -39.84 -4.31 -11.53
N THR A 29 -38.61 -4.82 -11.42
CA THR A 29 -37.87 -5.68 -12.36
C THR A 29 -37.83 -5.35 -13.86
N ALA A 30 -36.62 -5.07 -14.32
CA ALA A 30 -36.04 -5.75 -15.49
C ALA A 30 -34.58 -6.09 -15.16
N GLU A 31 -34.32 -7.37 -14.93
CA GLU A 31 -32.99 -7.96 -14.83
C GLU A 31 -32.49 -8.30 -16.24
N THR A 32 -31.23 -8.00 -16.52
CA THR A 32 -30.38 -8.71 -17.48
C THR A 32 -28.96 -8.49 -16.97
N GLU A 33 -28.51 -9.31 -16.03
CA GLU A 33 -27.72 -10.51 -16.33
C GLU A 33 -26.39 -10.16 -17.02
N TYR A 34 -25.33 -10.01 -16.22
CA TYR A 34 -24.04 -10.63 -16.54
C TYR A 34 -23.35 -11.07 -15.25
N SER A 35 -23.65 -12.32 -14.88
CA SER A 35 -22.82 -13.30 -14.19
C SER A 35 -22.15 -12.90 -12.86
N GLY A 36 -22.84 -13.26 -11.78
CA GLY A 36 -22.16 -13.94 -10.68
C GLY A 36 -21.71 -15.33 -11.13
N GLY A 37 -20.39 -15.53 -11.23
CA GLY A 37 -19.78 -16.86 -11.19
C GLY A 37 -19.14 -17.08 -9.82
N PRO A 38 -19.20 -18.28 -9.22
CA PRO A 38 -18.50 -18.57 -7.99
C PRO A 38 -17.04 -18.93 -8.33
N ILE A 39 -16.16 -17.94 -8.38
CA ILE A 39 -14.71 -18.15 -8.35
C ILE A 39 -14.11 -17.07 -7.44
N ASP A 40 -13.66 -17.55 -6.28
CA ASP A 40 -12.64 -16.97 -5.43
C ASP A 40 -11.59 -16.19 -6.24
N LYS A 41 -11.61 -14.86 -6.15
CA LYS A 41 -10.51 -14.00 -6.59
C LYS A 41 -10.36 -12.91 -5.55
N SER A 42 -9.57 -13.23 -4.53
CA SER A 42 -8.63 -12.32 -3.89
C SER A 42 -8.76 -10.90 -4.44
N SER A 43 -9.43 -10.04 -3.68
CA SER A 43 -9.31 -8.59 -3.88
C SER A 43 -7.83 -8.32 -4.17
N PRO A 44 -7.45 -7.58 -5.23
CA PRO A 44 -6.07 -7.23 -5.45
C PRO A 44 -5.67 -6.25 -4.34
N LEU A 45 -5.54 -6.74 -3.10
CA LEU A 45 -4.69 -6.17 -2.09
C LEU A 45 -3.33 -6.15 -2.74
N VAL A 46 -2.83 -4.95 -2.99
CA VAL A 46 -1.66 -4.70 -3.81
C VAL A 46 -0.43 -4.95 -2.94
N SER A 47 -0.29 -6.18 -2.44
CA SER A 47 0.95 -6.66 -1.86
C SER A 47 1.97 -6.74 -2.98
N HIS A 48 3.11 -6.09 -2.81
CA HIS A 48 4.23 -6.26 -3.73
C HIS A 48 4.77 -7.69 -3.59
N LEU A 49 4.24 -8.60 -4.43
CA LEU A 49 4.61 -10.02 -4.50
C LEU A 49 6.11 -10.31 -4.35
N PRO A 50 7.04 -9.58 -5.04
CA PRO A 50 8.47 -9.86 -4.92
C PRO A 50 9.04 -9.52 -3.54
N LEU A 51 8.55 -8.46 -2.89
CA LEU A 51 9.00 -8.07 -1.55
C LEU A 51 8.61 -9.14 -0.51
N GLN A 52 7.38 -9.65 -0.61
CA GLN A 52 6.88 -10.67 0.30
C GLN A 52 7.61 -12.01 0.14
N MET A 53 7.99 -12.36 -1.09
CA MET A 53 8.75 -13.58 -1.36
C MET A 53 10.18 -13.51 -0.81
N LEU A 54 10.85 -12.36 -0.92
CA LEU A 54 12.18 -12.16 -0.34
C LEU A 54 12.16 -12.19 1.19
N LEU A 55 11.23 -11.46 1.82
CA LEU A 55 11.04 -11.47 3.28
C LEU A 55 10.79 -12.88 3.84
N TYR A 56 10.08 -13.72 3.07
CA TYR A 56 9.85 -15.11 3.46
C TYR A 56 11.15 -15.94 3.43
N PHE A 57 11.97 -15.75 2.39
CA PHE A 57 13.26 -16.42 2.29
C PHE A 57 14.21 -15.97 3.41
N ASP A 58 14.23 -14.66 3.68
CA ASP A 58 15.02 -14.04 4.74
C ASP A 58 14.63 -14.56 6.13
N MET A 59 13.33 -14.64 6.43
CA MET A 59 12.81 -15.23 7.66
C MET A 59 13.25 -16.69 7.89
N PHE A 60 13.31 -17.50 6.82
CA PHE A 60 13.78 -18.88 6.91
C PHE A 60 15.31 -18.97 7.03
N TYR A 61 16.02 -18.07 6.36
CA TYR A 61 17.48 -18.01 6.40
C TYR A 61 18.01 -17.50 7.74
N PHE A 62 17.31 -16.57 8.39
CA PHE A 62 17.70 -15.95 9.66
C PHE A 62 18.08 -16.93 10.79
N PRO A 63 17.29 -17.96 11.14
CA PRO A 63 17.68 -18.92 12.18
C PRO A 63 18.95 -19.71 11.79
N CYS A 64 19.11 -20.07 10.51
CA CYS A 64 20.32 -20.74 10.03
C CYS A 64 21.54 -19.81 10.14
N TRP A 65 21.39 -18.56 9.71
CA TRP A 65 22.41 -17.52 9.86
C TRP A 65 22.81 -17.35 11.33
N TRP A 66 21.84 -17.23 12.24
CA TRP A 66 22.09 -17.01 13.67
C TRP A 66 22.83 -18.18 14.31
N ILE A 67 22.40 -19.42 14.06
CA ILE A 67 23.08 -20.63 14.58
C ILE A 67 24.53 -20.66 14.08
N SER A 68 24.74 -20.41 12.78
CA SER A 68 26.08 -20.40 12.22
C SER A 68 26.94 -19.27 12.81
N ALA A 69 26.39 -18.07 13.01
CA ALA A 69 27.09 -16.93 13.61
C ALA A 69 27.51 -17.23 15.05
N VAL A 70 26.63 -17.83 15.86
CA VAL A 70 26.95 -18.27 17.23
C VAL A 70 28.01 -19.36 17.24
N PHE A 71 27.91 -20.36 16.36
CA PHE A 71 28.90 -21.42 16.26
C PHE A 71 30.29 -20.89 15.89
N MET A 72 30.36 -20.03 14.86
CA MET A 72 31.62 -19.42 14.43
C MET A 72 32.21 -18.50 15.50
N LEU A 73 31.36 -17.73 16.20
CA LEU A 73 31.79 -16.91 17.33
C LEU A 73 32.42 -17.76 18.44
N ASN A 74 31.82 -18.91 18.80
CA ASN A 74 32.37 -19.79 19.82
C ASN A 74 33.76 -20.34 19.44
N VAL A 75 33.94 -20.75 18.20
CA VAL A 75 35.23 -21.29 17.72
C VAL A 75 36.35 -20.27 17.83
N LYS A 76 36.05 -18.98 17.57
CA LYS A 76 37.06 -17.91 17.60
C LYS A 76 37.13 -17.14 18.92
N PHE A 77 36.21 -17.40 19.86
CA PHE A 77 36.05 -16.59 21.06
C PHE A 77 37.35 -16.50 21.88
N GLU A 78 38.06 -17.60 22.05
CA GLU A 78 39.30 -17.65 22.86
C GLU A 78 40.54 -17.07 22.15
N PHE A 79 40.50 -16.93 20.82
CA PHE A 79 41.63 -16.46 20.03
C PHE A 79 41.62 -14.94 19.78
N LEU A 80 40.46 -14.29 19.96
CA LEU A 80 40.30 -12.86 19.67
C LEU A 80 40.57 -11.99 20.91
N PRO A 81 41.12 -10.78 20.73
CA PRO A 81 41.23 -9.81 21.81
C PRO A 81 39.86 -9.43 22.38
N GLY A 82 39.80 -9.11 23.68
CA GLY A 82 38.54 -8.86 24.38
C GLY A 82 37.66 -7.77 23.76
N TYR A 83 38.22 -6.72 23.17
CA TYR A 83 37.43 -5.67 22.53
C TYR A 83 36.69 -6.17 21.28
N TYR A 84 37.32 -7.05 20.47
CA TYR A 84 36.67 -7.66 19.32
C TYR A 84 35.58 -8.66 19.74
N GLN A 85 35.75 -9.38 20.86
CA GLN A 85 34.71 -10.27 21.39
C GLN A 85 33.41 -9.50 21.64
N TRP A 86 33.49 -8.39 22.40
CA TRP A 86 32.31 -7.56 22.69
C TRP A 86 31.71 -6.94 21.43
N LEU A 87 32.55 -6.52 20.48
CA LEU A 87 32.11 -5.95 19.22
C LEU A 87 31.31 -6.96 18.40
N LEU A 88 31.84 -8.18 18.22
CA LEU A 88 31.16 -9.26 17.49
C LEU A 88 29.85 -9.68 18.17
N VAL A 89 29.87 -9.87 19.50
CA VAL A 89 28.66 -10.19 20.28
C VAL A 89 27.61 -9.09 20.09
N THR A 90 28.00 -7.83 20.24
CA THR A 90 27.10 -6.69 20.10
C THR A 90 26.54 -6.59 18.69
N GLY A 91 27.36 -6.79 17.65
CA GLY A 91 26.90 -6.74 16.28
C GLY A 91 25.94 -7.88 15.92
N ILE A 92 26.19 -9.11 16.39
CA ILE A 92 25.24 -10.22 16.22
C ILE A 92 23.91 -9.90 16.92
N VAL A 93 23.94 -9.45 18.18
CA VAL A 93 22.73 -9.07 18.92
C VAL A 93 21.99 -7.92 18.23
N LEU A 94 22.71 -6.88 17.81
CA LEU A 94 22.12 -5.74 17.10
C LEU A 94 21.44 -6.19 15.81
N LEU A 95 22.10 -7.03 15.00
CA LEU A 95 21.52 -7.58 13.78
C LEU A 95 20.26 -8.40 14.08
N THR A 96 20.25 -9.22 15.14
CA THR A 96 19.05 -10.00 15.49
C THR A 96 17.85 -9.14 15.87
N VAL A 97 18.06 -8.11 16.69
CA VAL A 97 16.98 -7.20 17.10
C VAL A 97 16.46 -6.42 15.90
N VAL A 98 17.36 -5.88 15.09
CA VAL A 98 17.01 -5.14 13.88
C VAL A 98 16.29 -6.03 12.88
N GLU A 99 16.69 -7.28 12.74
CA GLU A 99 16.03 -8.22 11.83
C GLU A 99 14.58 -8.47 12.24
N VAL A 100 14.32 -8.75 13.51
CA VAL A 100 12.95 -8.98 14.00
C VAL A 100 12.08 -7.75 13.72
N LEU A 101 12.61 -6.55 13.96
CA LEU A 101 11.92 -5.30 13.63
C LEU A 101 11.70 -5.14 12.13
N ARG A 102 12.72 -5.48 11.32
CA ARG A 102 12.67 -5.40 9.86
C ARG A 102 11.60 -6.34 9.31
N VAL A 103 11.58 -7.60 9.71
CA VAL A 103 10.58 -8.59 9.28
C VAL A 103 9.18 -8.12 9.67
N TYR A 104 9.00 -7.60 10.89
CA TYR A 104 7.73 -7.03 11.34
C TYR A 104 7.27 -5.84 10.50
N LEU A 105 8.16 -4.89 10.22
CA LEU A 105 7.86 -3.71 9.39
C LEU A 105 7.63 -4.08 7.93
N GLY A 106 8.36 -5.06 7.39
CA GLY A 106 8.18 -5.57 6.03
C GLY A 106 6.83 -6.23 5.84
N TYR A 107 6.41 -7.07 6.80
CA TYR A 107 5.09 -7.67 6.80
C TYR A 107 3.97 -6.62 6.95
N THR A 108 4.07 -5.75 7.95
CA THR A 108 3.03 -4.76 8.25
C THR A 108 2.92 -3.69 7.16
N GLY A 109 4.06 -3.20 6.65
CA GLY A 109 4.13 -2.19 5.60
C GLY A 109 3.58 -2.67 4.26
N ASN A 110 3.79 -3.94 3.92
CA ASN A 110 3.23 -4.54 2.71
C ASN A 110 1.72 -4.79 2.83
N LEU A 111 1.24 -5.32 3.98
CA LEU A 111 -0.18 -5.65 4.16
C LEU A 111 -1.08 -4.41 4.34
N LYS A 112 -0.59 -3.35 4.96
CA LYS A 112 -1.39 -2.15 5.28
C LYS A 112 -1.27 -1.03 4.25
N GLU A 113 -0.49 -1.23 3.18
CA GLU A 113 -0.11 -0.20 2.18
C GLU A 113 0.34 1.13 2.81
N LYS A 114 0.90 1.07 4.02
CA LYS A 114 1.32 2.25 4.76
C LYS A 114 2.72 2.64 4.31
N VAL A 115 2.78 3.63 3.42
CA VAL A 115 4.00 4.34 3.00
C VAL A 115 4.97 4.62 4.16
N PRO A 116 4.53 5.12 5.35
CA PRO A 116 5.47 5.38 6.44
C PRO A 116 6.12 4.11 7.02
N GLU A 117 5.42 2.99 7.09
CA GLU A 117 5.97 1.74 7.64
C GLU A 117 6.98 1.10 6.68
N LEU A 118 6.71 1.16 5.36
CA LEU A 118 7.64 0.70 4.34
C LEU A 118 8.88 1.61 4.23
N ALA A 119 8.72 2.92 4.40
CA ALA A 119 9.84 3.86 4.47
C ALA A 119 10.72 3.58 5.70
N ALA A 120 10.10 3.28 6.86
CA ALA A 120 10.82 2.87 8.06
C ALA A 120 11.60 1.58 7.84
N PHE A 121 11.00 0.57 7.19
CA PHE A 121 11.70 -0.64 6.76
C PHE A 121 12.95 -0.29 5.94
N TRP A 122 12.80 0.53 4.89
CA TRP A 122 13.90 0.86 3.99
C TRP A 122 15.05 1.59 4.71
N VAL A 123 14.72 2.56 5.56
CA VAL A 123 15.69 3.31 6.36
C VAL A 123 16.40 2.41 7.37
N VAL A 124 15.65 1.63 8.16
CA VAL A 124 16.23 0.69 9.14
C VAL A 124 17.17 -0.29 8.45
N SER A 125 16.75 -0.81 7.29
CA SER A 125 17.54 -1.77 6.51
C SER A 125 18.83 -1.19 5.95
N LEU A 126 18.83 0.08 5.58
CA LEU A 126 20.02 0.78 5.11
C LEU A 126 20.94 1.22 6.26
N THR A 127 20.37 1.62 7.40
CA THR A 127 21.10 2.25 8.49
C THR A 127 21.83 1.28 9.42
N PHE A 128 21.27 0.10 9.71
CA PHE A 128 21.93 -0.84 10.63
C PHE A 128 22.49 -2.07 9.90
N PRO A 129 21.70 -2.88 9.17
CA PRO A 129 22.21 -4.15 8.69
C PRO A 129 23.25 -4.01 7.59
N VAL A 130 23.07 -3.09 6.63
CA VAL A 130 24.08 -2.87 5.58
C VAL A 130 25.43 -2.46 6.17
N PRO A 131 25.58 -1.42 7.00
CA PRO A 131 26.89 -1.04 7.53
C PRO A 131 27.47 -2.05 8.51
N VAL A 132 26.64 -2.69 9.37
CA VAL A 132 27.13 -3.71 10.31
C VAL A 132 27.60 -4.96 9.56
N LEU A 133 26.86 -5.40 8.54
CA LEU A 133 27.30 -6.52 7.71
C LEU A 133 28.52 -6.17 6.87
N LEU A 134 28.58 -4.95 6.32
CA LEU A 134 29.74 -4.50 5.59
C LEU A 134 30.98 -4.44 6.49
N PHE A 135 30.83 -3.97 7.73
CA PHE A 135 31.88 -4.00 8.73
C PHE A 135 32.36 -5.43 8.96
N PHE A 136 31.42 -6.36 9.22
CA PHE A 136 31.76 -7.77 9.37
C PHE A 136 32.35 -8.39 8.11
N LEU A 137 32.04 -7.91 6.90
CA LEU A 137 32.58 -8.46 5.65
C LEU A 137 33.97 -7.91 5.27
N THR A 138 34.31 -6.72 5.77
CA THR A 138 35.54 -5.99 5.43
C THR A 138 36.64 -6.23 6.45
N ASP A 139 36.27 -6.60 7.68
CA ASP A 139 37.19 -6.88 8.77
C ASP A 139 37.84 -8.27 8.62
N GLU A 140 38.94 -8.34 7.89
CA GLU A 140 39.70 -9.58 7.63
C GLU A 140 40.34 -10.15 8.93
N ASP A 141 40.62 -9.31 9.94
CA ASP A 141 41.17 -9.76 11.22
C ASP A 141 40.13 -10.53 12.05
N ALA A 142 38.85 -10.17 11.92
CA ALA A 142 37.75 -10.91 12.53
C ALA A 142 37.23 -12.07 11.67
N LEU A 143 37.43 -12.03 10.35
CA LEU A 143 36.96 -13.00 9.36
C LEU A 143 38.05 -13.96 8.87
N ILE A 144 38.26 -15.07 9.57
CA ILE A 144 39.19 -16.12 9.11
C ILE A 144 38.44 -17.31 8.48
N LEU A 145 37.16 -17.52 8.85
CA LEU A 145 36.39 -18.68 8.39
C LEU A 145 35.70 -18.41 7.05
N PRO A 146 35.91 -19.26 6.02
CA PRO A 146 35.23 -19.10 4.73
C PRO A 146 33.70 -19.27 4.84
N LEU A 147 33.25 -20.04 5.84
CA LEU A 147 31.83 -20.17 6.17
C LEU A 147 31.23 -18.82 6.61
N GLU A 148 31.97 -18.04 7.40
CA GLU A 148 31.52 -16.75 7.92
C GLU A 148 31.32 -15.76 6.78
N ARG A 149 32.32 -15.70 5.89
CA ARG A 149 32.26 -14.89 4.68
C ARG A 149 31.07 -15.26 3.80
N ALA A 150 30.83 -16.55 3.58
CA ALA A 150 29.70 -17.03 2.77
C ALA A 150 28.36 -16.63 3.39
N VAL A 151 28.20 -16.87 4.70
CA VAL A 151 26.95 -16.62 5.43
C VAL A 151 26.62 -15.12 5.51
N HIS A 152 27.58 -14.25 5.84
CA HIS A 152 27.34 -12.81 5.85
C HIS A 152 27.17 -12.22 4.45
N SER A 153 27.91 -12.72 3.46
CA SER A 153 27.76 -12.27 2.06
C SER A 153 26.38 -12.63 1.50
N LEU A 154 25.91 -13.85 1.75
CA LEU A 154 24.57 -14.28 1.36
C LEU A 154 23.50 -13.42 2.03
N PHE A 155 23.64 -13.18 3.33
CA PHE A 155 22.72 -12.31 4.07
C PHE A 155 22.69 -10.90 3.49
N LEU A 156 23.86 -10.29 3.25
CA LEU A 156 23.97 -8.98 2.64
C LEU A 156 23.33 -8.95 1.24
N CYS A 157 23.49 -10.00 0.44
CA CYS A 157 22.87 -10.10 -0.87
C CYS A 157 21.33 -10.09 -0.79
N LEU A 158 20.76 -10.85 0.16
CA LEU A 158 19.31 -10.85 0.42
C LEU A 158 18.82 -9.47 0.84
N VAL A 159 19.48 -8.84 1.82
CA VAL A 159 19.18 -7.48 2.26
C VAL A 159 19.22 -6.48 1.10
N MET A 160 20.20 -6.57 0.21
CA MET A 160 20.31 -5.68 -0.94
C MET A 160 19.18 -5.90 -1.96
N ALA A 161 18.82 -7.15 -2.23
CA ALA A 161 17.69 -7.47 -3.10
C ALA A 161 16.37 -6.96 -2.50
N GLU A 162 16.20 -7.06 -1.18
CA GLU A 162 15.05 -6.51 -0.46
C GLU A 162 14.98 -4.99 -0.51
N LEU A 163 16.12 -4.31 -0.38
CA LEU A 163 16.20 -2.86 -0.49
C LEU A 163 15.76 -2.38 -1.86
N VAL A 164 16.16 -3.08 -2.93
CA VAL A 164 15.70 -2.80 -4.30
C VAL A 164 14.20 -3.03 -4.44
N ALA A 165 13.70 -4.19 -4.00
CA ALA A 165 12.27 -4.51 -4.06
C ALA A 165 11.42 -3.50 -3.27
N SER A 166 11.86 -3.13 -2.07
CA SER A 166 11.21 -2.16 -1.19
C SER A 166 11.24 -0.75 -1.77
N PHE A 167 12.33 -0.36 -2.42
CA PHE A 167 12.42 0.92 -3.11
C PHE A 167 11.43 1.02 -4.28
N LEU A 168 11.30 -0.05 -5.07
CA LEU A 168 10.30 -0.13 -6.14
C LEU A 168 8.88 -0.04 -5.60
N ALA A 169 8.61 -0.73 -4.48
CA ALA A 169 7.33 -0.64 -3.78
C ALA A 169 7.05 0.79 -3.29
N LEU A 170 8.02 1.43 -2.64
CA LEU A 170 7.90 2.80 -2.15
C LEU A 170 7.65 3.81 -3.27
N ARG A 171 8.35 3.68 -4.41
CA ARG A 171 8.14 4.53 -5.60
C ARG A 171 6.73 4.38 -6.16
N THR A 172 6.21 3.15 -6.18
CA THR A 172 4.87 2.84 -6.69
C THR A 172 3.81 3.45 -5.77
N MET A 173 3.95 3.29 -4.46
CA MET A 173 3.02 3.85 -3.48
C MET A 173 3.06 5.38 -3.43
N THR A 174 4.24 6.00 -3.55
CA THR A 174 4.36 7.47 -3.60
C THR A 174 3.60 8.07 -4.79
N ARG A 175 3.64 7.41 -5.96
CA ARG A 175 2.86 7.84 -7.14
C ARG A 175 1.36 7.74 -6.90
N LYS A 176 0.89 6.65 -6.26
CA LYS A 176 -0.53 6.50 -5.89
C LYS A 176 -0.97 7.60 -4.93
N LEU A 177 -0.14 7.91 -3.92
CA LEU A 177 -0.45 8.93 -2.92
C LEU A 177 -0.55 10.33 -3.55
N LEU A 178 0.38 10.65 -4.46
CA LEU A 178 0.36 11.89 -5.22
C LEU A 178 -0.91 11.99 -6.10
N LEU A 179 -1.26 10.90 -6.80
CA LEU A 179 -2.46 10.86 -7.64
C LEU A 179 -3.74 11.03 -6.82
N LEU A 180 -3.86 10.36 -5.67
CA LEU A 180 -4.99 10.52 -4.76
C LEU A 180 -5.06 11.94 -4.19
N PHE A 181 -3.92 12.57 -3.90
CA PHE A 181 -3.87 13.95 -3.45
C PHE A 181 -4.38 14.90 -4.55
N HIS A 182 -3.93 14.73 -5.80
CA HIS A 182 -4.43 15.51 -6.93
C HIS A 182 -5.94 15.31 -7.14
N LEU A 183 -6.44 14.07 -7.14
CA LEU A 183 -7.88 13.81 -7.27
C LEU A 183 -8.69 14.41 -6.11
N ARG A 184 -8.18 14.37 -4.88
CA ARG A 184 -8.82 15.03 -3.73
C ARG A 184 -8.87 16.54 -3.89
N GLN A 185 -7.83 17.17 -4.44
CA GLN A 185 -7.86 18.60 -4.72
C GLN A 185 -8.92 18.94 -5.77
N LEU A 186 -9.02 18.16 -6.85
CA LEU A 186 -10.03 18.36 -7.89
C LEU A 186 -11.46 18.19 -7.36
N GLY A 187 -11.74 17.11 -6.64
CA GLY A 187 -13.08 16.89 -6.06
C GLY A 187 -13.46 17.93 -5.00
N ARG A 188 -12.49 18.49 -4.28
CA ARG A 188 -12.73 19.57 -3.31
C ARG A 188 -13.02 20.91 -4.00
N ALA A 189 -12.35 21.20 -5.12
CA ALA A 189 -12.65 22.34 -5.97
C ALA A 189 -14.06 22.22 -6.60
N GLU A 190 -14.40 21.03 -7.12
CA GLU A 190 -15.71 20.76 -7.69
C GLU A 190 -16.83 20.86 -6.65
N ARG A 191 -16.64 20.38 -5.41
CA ARG A 191 -17.63 20.54 -4.33
C ARG A 191 -17.80 21.96 -3.81
N LEU A 192 -16.81 22.83 -4.04
CA LEU A 192 -16.94 24.26 -3.77
C LEU A 192 -17.76 24.96 -4.89
N SER A 193 -17.76 24.42 -6.11
CA SER A 193 -18.43 25.00 -7.28
C SER A 193 -19.98 25.02 -7.27
N PRO A 194 -20.72 24.10 -6.62
CA PRO A 194 -22.17 24.24 -6.46
C PRO A 194 -22.55 25.10 -5.24
N VAL A 195 -21.62 25.36 -4.31
CA VAL A 195 -21.87 26.16 -3.10
C VAL A 195 -21.60 27.65 -3.35
N TYR A 196 -20.62 27.97 -4.19
CA TYR A 196 -20.41 29.29 -4.74
C TYR A 196 -20.75 29.20 -6.22
N GLY A 197 -21.91 29.69 -6.64
CA GLY A 197 -22.40 29.62 -8.02
C GLY A 197 -21.50 30.34 -9.04
N LEU A 198 -20.29 29.82 -9.26
CA LEU A 198 -19.36 30.25 -10.28
C LEU A 198 -19.40 29.22 -11.41
N THR A 199 -20.27 29.49 -12.37
CA THR A 199 -20.14 28.98 -13.74
C THR A 199 -18.85 29.54 -14.34
N LEU A 200 -17.75 28.79 -14.25
CA LEU A 200 -16.57 29.06 -15.07
C LEU A 200 -16.65 28.15 -16.31
N PRO A 201 -16.78 28.71 -17.53
CA PRO A 201 -16.86 27.91 -18.73
C PRO A 201 -15.49 27.28 -19.01
N TYR A 202 -15.49 25.96 -19.06
CA TYR A 202 -14.41 25.16 -19.61
C TYR A 202 -14.33 25.42 -21.12
N HIS A 203 -13.53 26.41 -21.55
CA HIS A 203 -13.21 26.58 -22.96
C HIS A 203 -11.83 26.02 -23.27
N ARG A 204 -11.84 24.74 -23.67
CA ARG A 204 -10.77 24.07 -24.38
C ARG A 204 -10.58 24.77 -25.73
N GLY A 205 -9.33 25.01 -26.13
CA GLY A 205 -8.97 25.94 -27.20
C GLY A 205 -9.55 25.64 -28.59
N ALA A 206 -9.77 26.72 -29.34
CA ALA A 206 -9.81 26.72 -30.80
C ALA A 206 -9.26 28.07 -31.29
N LEU A 207 -8.07 28.05 -31.90
CA LEU A 207 -7.55 29.14 -32.71
C LEU A 207 -8.51 29.37 -33.89
N ALA A 208 -9.24 30.48 -33.89
CA ALA A 208 -10.01 30.92 -35.04
C ALA A 208 -9.23 32.02 -35.77
N VAL A 209 -8.59 31.60 -36.86
CA VAL A 209 -8.02 32.45 -37.91
C VAL A 209 -9.15 33.32 -38.50
N THR A 210 -8.87 34.61 -38.70
CA THR A 210 -9.79 35.63 -39.23
C THR A 210 -10.16 35.36 -40.70
N PRO A 211 -11.42 35.58 -41.12
CA PRO A 211 -11.75 35.65 -42.54
C PRO A 211 -11.79 37.10 -43.03
N VAL A 212 -11.18 37.27 -44.21
CA VAL A 212 -11.19 38.46 -45.07
C VAL A 212 -12.58 38.70 -45.64
N HIS A 213 -13.08 39.93 -45.56
CA HIS A 213 -14.37 40.34 -46.11
C HIS A 213 -14.18 40.87 -47.53
N HIS A 214 -14.74 40.21 -48.55
CA HIS A 214 -14.95 40.78 -49.89
C HIS A 214 -16.47 40.94 -50.09
N MET A 215 -16.93 42.19 -50.03
CA MET A 215 -18.31 42.58 -50.35
C MET A 215 -18.42 42.88 -51.86
N TYR A 216 -19.41 42.29 -52.51
CA TYR A 216 -19.90 42.69 -53.83
C TYR A 216 -21.24 43.40 -53.63
N ARG A 217 -21.31 44.70 -53.87
CA ARG A 217 -22.45 45.39 -54.48
C ARG A 217 -22.06 46.80 -54.89
#